data_AF-A0A3C2AHE6-F1
#
_entry.id   AF-A0A3C2AHE6-F1
#
_cell.length_a   1.000
_cell.length_b   1.000
_cell.length_c   1.000
_cell.angle_alpha   90.00
_cell.angle_beta   90.00
_cell.angle_gamma   90.00
#
_symmetry.space_group_name_H-M   'P 1'
#
loop_
_entity.id
_entity.type
_entity.pdbx_description
1 polymer ?
#
loop_
_entity_poly.entity_id
_entity_poly.type
_entity_poly.pdbx_seq_one_letter_code
_entity_poly.pdbx_strand_id
1 'polypeptide(L)'
;KALKILRQEVSLSLNENWNRRQKGYFNKIKTGFLFDVAEVYRDLYLLQMEKELSFGERKMLDNARFLIVSEIAEAKGIEVKKAEKIVEKAVC
;
A
#
# COMPACT_ATOMS: atom_id res chain seq x y z
N LYS A 1 9.85 -10.83 -4.39
CA LYS A 1 9.22 -10.23 -5.60
C LYS A 1 8.35 -9.01 -5.24
N ALA A 2 7.45 -9.06 -4.24
CA ALA A 2 6.63 -7.90 -3.82
C ALA A 2 7.42 -6.73 -3.17
N LEU A 3 8.41 -7.03 -2.32
CA LEU A 3 9.29 -6.01 -1.70
C LEU A 3 10.05 -5.13 -2.72
N LYS A 4 10.19 -5.59 -3.97
CA LYS A 4 10.88 -4.83 -5.02
C LYS A 4 10.02 -3.70 -5.57
N ILE A 5 8.69 -3.85 -5.54
CA ILE A 5 7.73 -2.83 -6.00
C ILE A 5 7.63 -1.69 -4.98
N LEU A 6 7.66 -2.03 -3.69
CA LEU A 6 7.65 -1.04 -2.61
C LEU A 6 8.85 -0.08 -2.69
N ARG A 7 10.00 -0.57 -3.18
CA ARG A 7 11.24 0.20 -3.36
C ARG A 7 11.29 1.06 -4.62
N GLN A 8 10.32 0.97 -5.52
CA GLN A 8 10.30 1.83 -6.70
C GLN A 8 9.71 3.19 -6.32
N GLU A 9 10.53 4.24 -6.41
CA GLU A 9 10.05 5.63 -6.43
C GLU A 9 9.18 5.83 -7.67
N VAL A 10 7.90 6.08 -7.44
CA VAL A 10 6.95 6.48 -8.47
C VAL A 10 6.51 7.90 -8.18
N SER A 11 6.84 8.83 -9.07
CA SER A 11 6.33 10.19 -9.01
C SER A 11 4.82 10.18 -9.28
N LEU A 12 4.02 10.50 -8.25
CA LEU A 12 2.57 10.58 -8.37
C LEU A 12 2.17 12.01 -8.74
N SER A 13 1.73 12.24 -9.98
CA SER A 13 1.08 13.50 -10.35
C SER A 13 -0.30 13.60 -9.67
N LEU A 14 -0.48 14.54 -8.74
CA LEU A 14 -1.59 14.56 -7.79
C LEU A 14 -2.95 15.04 -8.34
N ASN A 15 -3.02 15.86 -9.37
CA ASN A 15 -4.21 16.71 -9.56
C ASN A 15 -5.34 16.18 -10.47
N GLU A 16 -5.07 15.55 -11.62
CA GLU A 16 -6.17 15.11 -12.53
C GLU A 16 -6.52 13.62 -12.42
N ASN A 17 -5.59 12.80 -11.92
CA ASN A 17 -5.71 11.34 -12.00
C ASN A 17 -6.16 10.68 -10.69
N TRP A 18 -6.31 11.42 -9.59
CA TRP A 18 -6.58 10.84 -8.27
C TRP A 18 -7.95 10.16 -8.19
N ASN A 19 -9.03 10.82 -8.63
CA ASN A 19 -10.38 10.24 -8.62
C ASN A 19 -10.48 8.96 -9.48
N ARG A 20 -9.75 8.90 -10.60
CA ARG A 20 -9.69 7.71 -11.46
C ARG A 20 -8.86 6.61 -10.81
N ARG A 21 -7.73 6.95 -10.20
CA ARG A 21 -6.88 6.02 -9.44
C ARG A 21 -7.59 5.45 -8.23
N GLN A 22 -8.34 6.24 -7.48
CA GLN A 22 -9.04 5.79 -6.28
C GLN A 22 -10.05 4.69 -6.60
N LYS A 23 -10.81 4.82 -7.71
CA LYS A 23 -11.67 3.75 -8.23
C LYS A 23 -10.87 2.52 -8.65
N GLY A 24 -9.72 2.72 -9.28
CA GLY A 24 -8.78 1.65 -9.64
C GLY A 24 -8.23 0.89 -8.43
N TYR A 25 -7.88 1.59 -7.35
CA TYR A 25 -7.36 1.02 -6.11
C TYR A 25 -8.38 0.13 -5.41
N PHE A 26 -9.66 0.51 -5.40
CA PHE A 26 -10.73 -0.35 -4.90
C PHE A 26 -10.83 -1.66 -5.69
N ASN A 27 -10.68 -1.62 -7.01
CA ASN A 27 -10.69 -2.84 -7.83
C ASN A 27 -9.45 -3.70 -7.59
N LYS A 28 -8.28 -3.07 -7.46
CA LYS A 28 -7.00 -3.72 -7.14
C LYS A 28 -7.00 -4.44 -5.79
N ILE A 29 -7.60 -3.83 -4.77
CA ILE A 29 -7.79 -4.46 -3.46
C ILE A 29 -8.78 -5.62 -3.57
N LYS A 30 -9.87 -5.46 -4.33
CA LYS A 30 -10.84 -6.55 -4.56
C LYS A 30 -10.26 -7.74 -5.30
N THR A 31 -9.33 -7.53 -6.24
CA THR A 31 -8.66 -8.61 -6.96
C THR A 31 -7.70 -9.41 -6.06
N GLY A 32 -7.29 -8.87 -4.92
CA GLY A 32 -6.51 -9.59 -3.90
C GLY A 32 -5.07 -9.92 -4.30
N PHE A 33 -4.58 -9.43 -5.44
CA PHE A 33 -3.20 -9.66 -5.84
C PHE A 33 -2.25 -8.86 -4.95
N LEU A 34 -1.31 -9.55 -4.30
CA LEU A 34 -0.33 -8.95 -3.39
C LEU A 34 0.44 -7.78 -4.02
N PHE A 35 0.76 -7.86 -5.31
CA PHE A 35 1.46 -6.80 -6.04
C PHE A 35 0.61 -5.53 -6.19
N ASP A 36 -0.67 -5.71 -6.53
CA ASP A 36 -1.61 -4.59 -6.67
C ASP A 36 -1.86 -3.91 -5.32
N VAL A 37 -2.03 -4.70 -4.26
CA VAL A 37 -2.19 -4.16 -2.90
C VAL A 37 -0.92 -3.41 -2.45
N ALA A 38 0.27 -3.93 -2.77
CA ALA A 38 1.54 -3.28 -2.49
C ALA A 38 1.68 -1.91 -3.19
N GLU A 39 1.24 -1.80 -4.44
CA GLU A 39 1.19 -0.50 -5.13
C GLU A 39 0.24 0.48 -4.45
N VAL A 40 -0.98 0.04 -4.10
CA VAL A 40 -1.96 0.89 -3.43
C VAL A 40 -1.44 1.39 -2.08
N TYR A 41 -0.81 0.50 -1.29
CA TYR A 41 -0.23 0.86 -0.01
C TYR A 41 0.89 1.89 -0.14
N ARG A 42 1.85 1.66 -1.05
CA ARG A 42 2.94 2.61 -1.31
C ARG A 42 2.41 3.98 -1.71
N ASP A 43 1.48 4.00 -2.67
CA ASP A 43 0.96 5.25 -3.21
C ASP A 43 0.17 6.05 -2.16
N LEU A 44 -0.64 5.37 -1.34
CA LEU A 44 -1.37 6.00 -0.23
C LEU A 44 -0.45 6.45 0.91
N TYR A 45 0.64 5.73 1.16
CA TYR A 45 1.62 6.09 2.18
C TYR A 45 2.40 7.35 1.79
N LEU A 46 2.89 7.43 0.54
CA LEU A 46 3.52 8.65 0.03
C LEU A 46 2.55 9.83 0.07
N LEU A 47 1.30 9.60 -0.32
CA LEU A 47 0.27 10.61 -0.27
C LEU A 47 -0.02 11.09 1.16
N GLN A 48 0.05 10.21 2.16
CA GLN A 48 -0.07 10.57 3.57
C GLN A 48 1.06 11.50 4.03
N MET A 49 2.25 11.38 3.46
CA MET A 49 3.38 12.25 3.77
C MET A 49 3.24 13.63 3.12
N GLU A 50 2.58 13.73 1.96
CA GLU A 50 2.36 15.00 1.25
C GLU A 50 1.08 15.73 1.68
N LYS A 51 -0.01 15.00 1.98
CA LYS A 51 -1.31 15.56 2.37
C LYS A 51 -1.98 14.77 3.48
N GLU A 52 -2.93 15.40 4.16
CA GLU A 52 -3.81 14.66 5.07
C GLU A 52 -4.79 13.77 4.28
N LEU A 53 -4.81 12.48 4.61
CA LEU A 53 -5.74 11.52 4.02
C LEU A 53 -7.16 11.70 4.56
N SER A 54 -8.15 11.67 3.67
CA SER A 54 -9.56 11.57 4.00
C SER A 54 -9.88 10.23 4.69
N PHE A 55 -11.04 10.16 5.36
CA PHE A 55 -11.48 8.96 6.06
C PHE A 55 -11.50 7.71 5.16
N GLY A 56 -11.95 7.86 3.91
CA GLY A 56 -11.99 6.75 2.95
C GLY A 56 -10.60 6.27 2.52
N GLU A 57 -9.67 7.20 2.28
CA GLU A 57 -8.29 6.89 1.93
C GLU A 57 -7.55 6.23 3.11
N ARG A 58 -7.77 6.72 4.33
CA ARG A 58 -7.20 6.14 5.55
C ARG A 58 -7.66 4.69 5.74
N LYS A 59 -8.96 4.44 5.61
CA LYS A 59 -9.52 3.08 5.68
C LYS A 59 -8.96 2.16 4.59
N MET A 60 -8.72 2.70 3.39
CA MET A 60 -8.11 1.96 2.30
C MET A 60 -6.65 1.60 2.60
N LEU A 61 -5.89 2.54 3.15
CA LEU A 61 -4.51 2.33 3.57
C LEU A 61 -4.42 1.27 4.66
N ASP A 62 -5.29 1.30 5.67
CA ASP A 62 -5.35 0.31 6.75
C ASP A 62 -5.64 -1.10 6.21
N ASN A 63 -6.61 -1.21 5.30
CA ASN A 63 -6.93 -2.49 4.65
C ASN A 63 -5.74 -3.02 3.84
N ALA A 64 -5.09 -2.16 3.06
CA ALA A 64 -3.91 -2.55 2.27
C ALA A 64 -2.75 -2.96 3.17
N ARG A 65 -2.54 -2.24 4.29
CA ARG A 65 -1.53 -2.56 5.30
C ARG A 65 -1.78 -3.94 5.90
N PHE A 66 -3.01 -4.22 6.33
CA PHE A 66 -3.38 -5.50 6.92
C PHE A 66 -3.12 -6.67 5.98
N LEU A 67 -3.51 -6.53 4.70
CA LEU A 67 -3.31 -7.58 3.68
C LEU A 67 -1.82 -7.85 3.41
N ILE A 68 -1.02 -6.81 3.20
CA ILE A 68 0.42 -6.96 2.92
C ILE A 68 1.16 -7.55 4.12
N VAL A 69 0.87 -7.05 5.32
CA VAL A 69 1.54 -7.53 6.54
C VAL A 69 1.18 -8.98 6.81
N SER A 70 -0.09 -9.37 6.66
CA SER A 70 -0.54 -10.75 6.82
C SER A 70 0.16 -11.68 5.83
N GLU A 71 0.21 -11.31 4.55
CA GLU A 71 0.90 -12.11 3.52
C GLU A 71 2.40 -12.21 3.77
N ILE A 72 3.07 -11.14 4.20
CA ILE A 72 4.50 -11.18 4.49
C ILE A 72 4.78 -12.00 5.76
N ALA A 73 3.91 -11.92 6.76
CA ALA A 73 4.01 -12.70 7.98
C ALA A 73 3.91 -14.20 7.67
N GLU A 74 2.89 -14.60 6.89
CA GLU A 74 2.71 -15.98 6.43
C GLU A 74 3.86 -16.44 5.51
N ALA A 75 4.20 -15.66 4.48
CA ALA A 75 5.23 -16.04 3.51
C ALA A 75 6.64 -16.15 4.12
N LYS A 76 6.91 -15.47 5.24
CA LYS A 76 8.20 -15.55 5.95
C LYS A 76 8.12 -16.34 7.27
N GLY A 77 6.94 -16.77 7.70
CA GLY A 77 6.74 -17.39 9.02
C GLY A 77 7.17 -16.51 10.19
N ILE A 78 6.96 -15.19 10.10
CA ILE A 78 7.37 -14.22 11.14
C ILE A 78 6.15 -13.59 11.81
N GLU A 79 6.35 -13.08 13.02
CA GLU A 79 5.31 -12.32 13.71
C GLU A 79 4.88 -11.07 12.92
N VAL A 80 3.59 -10.76 12.95
CA VAL A 80 2.96 -9.59 12.31
C VAL A 80 3.72 -8.29 12.61
N LYS A 81 4.15 -8.07 13.86
CA LYS A 81 4.93 -6.87 14.24
C LYS A 81 6.28 -6.78 13.55
N LYS A 82 6.92 -7.91 13.26
CA LYS A 82 8.18 -7.95 12.50
C LYS A 82 7.92 -7.69 11.01
N ALA A 83 6.86 -8.26 10.45
CA ALA A 83 6.46 -8.02 9.07
C ALA A 83 6.13 -6.54 8.84
N GLU A 84 5.41 -5.90 9.76
CA GLU A 84 5.07 -4.47 9.72
C GLU A 84 6.33 -3.59 9.63
N LYS A 85 7.31 -3.83 10.50
CA LYS A 85 8.61 -3.11 10.44
C LYS A 85 9.35 -3.30 9.13
N ILE A 86 9.23 -4.46 8.49
CA ILE A 86 9.87 -4.73 7.20
C ILE A 86 9.17 -3.94 6.09
N VAL A 87 7.84 -3.87 6.14
CA VAL A 87 7.02 -3.14 5.17
C VAL A 87 7.28 -1.63 5.28
N GLU A 88 7.27 -1.08 6.48
CA GLU A 88 7.55 0.35 6.70
C GLU A 88 8.96 0.72 6.23
N LYS A 89 9.98 -0.09 6.53
CA LYS A 89 11.35 0.07 6.03
C LYS A 89 11.50 -0.11 4.52
N ALA A 90 10.50 -0.65 3.84
CA ALA A 90 10.56 -0.86 2.40
C ALA A 90 9.93 0.31 1.62
N VAL A 91 9.10 1.12 2.28
CA VAL A 91 8.42 2.28 1.69
C VAL A 91 9.13 3.59 2.04
N CYS A 92 9.76 3.65 3.23
CA CYS A 92 10.67 4.71 3.66
C CYS A 92 12.07 4.48 3.07
#